data_AF-A0A323U331-F1
#
_entry.id   AF-A0A323U331-F1
#
_cell.length_a   1.000
_cell.length_b   1.000
_cell.length_c   1.000
_cell.angle_alpha   90.00
_cell.angle_beta   90.00
_cell.angle_gamma   90.00
#
_symmetry.space_group_name_H-M   'P 1'
#
loop_
_entity.id
_entity.type
_entity.pdbx_description
1 polymer ?
#
loop_
_entity_poly.entity_id
_entity_poly.type
_entity_poly.pdbx_seq_one_letter_code
_entity_poly.pdbx_strand_id
1 'polypeptide(L)'
;MQGEAWIRRSRKRRYRRLAALFAGPMGPALLGHPELAGAQAELTQRCPGTPGLLCEATGGVARTCWVRRLEALALSAAKGGKRRRIQEATLIRKEILPCLEFLKSRWPYEWRPVLEYVQHQLEADLQYLETPASGKSA
;
A
#
# COMPACT_ATOMS: atom_id res chain seq x y z
N MET A 1 26.56 -0.09 4.22
CA MET A 1 25.34 0.26 4.98
C MET A 1 24.75 1.54 4.41
N GLN A 2 23.55 1.49 3.85
CA GLN A 2 22.84 2.70 3.44
C GLN A 2 22.31 3.41 4.70
N GLY A 3 22.58 4.70 4.85
CA GLY A 3 22.17 5.45 6.03
C GLY A 3 20.65 5.53 6.20
N GLU A 4 20.21 5.74 7.43
CA GLU A 4 18.79 5.85 7.82
C GLU A 4 18.00 6.86 6.97
N ALA A 5 18.62 7.98 6.57
CA ALA A 5 18.01 8.98 5.69
C ALA A 5 17.71 8.43 4.28
N TRP A 6 18.57 7.54 3.75
CA TRP A 6 18.34 6.88 2.48
C TRP A 6 17.13 5.93 2.60
N ILE A 7 17.08 5.11 3.67
CA ILE A 7 15.99 4.15 3.89
C ILE A 7 14.64 4.87 3.95
N ARG A 8 14.54 5.96 4.71
CA ARG A 8 13.31 6.79 4.80
C ARG A 8 12.88 7.33 3.44
N ARG A 9 13.81 7.84 2.64
CA ARG A 9 13.51 8.35 1.29
C ARG A 9 13.06 7.23 0.36
N SER A 10 13.71 6.07 0.40
CA SER A 10 13.35 4.91 -0.42
C SER A 10 11.95 4.40 -0.08
N ARG A 11 11.63 4.26 1.22
CA ARG A 11 10.30 3.87 1.68
C ARG A 11 9.22 4.87 1.28
N LYS A 12 9.47 6.18 1.47
CA LYS A 12 8.57 7.26 0.99
C LYS A 12 8.29 7.12 -0.52
N ARG A 13 9.32 6.90 -1.33
CA ARG A 13 9.18 6.74 -2.79
C ARG A 13 8.39 5.48 -3.14
N ARG A 14 8.65 4.35 -2.48
CA ARG A 14 7.89 3.10 -2.64
C ARG A 14 6.41 3.35 -2.45
N TYR A 15 6.00 3.90 -1.31
CA TYR A 15 4.58 4.13 -1.02
C TYR A 15 3.91 5.09 -2.00
N ARG A 16 4.60 6.16 -2.43
CA ARG A 16 4.06 7.06 -3.47
C ARG A 16 3.87 6.35 -4.81
N ARG A 17 4.80 5.48 -5.20
CA ARG A 17 4.67 4.67 -6.42
C ARG A 17 3.47 3.73 -6.32
N LEU A 18 3.30 3.05 -5.18
CA LEU A 18 2.12 2.22 -4.94
C LEU A 18 0.83 3.04 -5.02
N ALA A 19 0.81 4.25 -4.44
CA ALA A 19 -0.37 5.13 -4.51
C ALA A 19 -0.73 5.48 -5.96
N ALA A 20 0.28 5.76 -6.79
CA ALA A 20 0.10 6.09 -8.20
C ALA A 20 -0.57 4.97 -9.00
N LEU A 21 -0.38 3.70 -8.63
CA LEU A 21 -1.03 2.56 -9.29
C LEU A 21 -2.57 2.65 -9.21
N PHE A 22 -3.10 3.22 -8.14
CA PHE A 22 -4.55 3.36 -7.91
C PHE A 22 -5.08 4.76 -8.24
N ALA A 23 -4.20 5.73 -8.50
CA ALA A 23 -4.57 7.14 -8.61
C ALA A 23 -5.30 7.51 -9.91
N GLY A 24 -5.34 6.63 -10.91
CA GLY A 24 -6.03 6.86 -12.18
C GLY A 24 -5.58 5.87 -13.26
N PRO A 25 -6.19 5.93 -14.47
CA PRO A 25 -6.06 4.92 -15.54
C PRO A 25 -4.63 4.61 -15.97
N MET A 26 -3.70 5.55 -15.77
CA MET A 26 -2.28 5.37 -16.12
C MET A 26 -1.48 4.57 -15.07
N GLY A 27 -2.07 4.27 -13.91
CA GLY A 27 -1.39 3.59 -12.81
C GLY A 27 -0.87 2.20 -13.20
N PRO A 28 -1.73 1.28 -13.66
CA PRO A 28 -1.34 -0.06 -14.12
C PRO A 28 -0.33 -0.05 -15.26
N ALA A 29 -0.37 0.96 -16.13
CA ALA A 29 0.61 1.12 -17.21
C ALA A 29 2.06 1.26 -16.69
N LEU A 30 2.26 1.78 -15.46
CA LEU A 30 3.58 1.82 -14.82
C LEU A 30 4.16 0.43 -14.50
N LEU A 31 3.32 -0.60 -14.51
CA LEU A 31 3.69 -2.01 -14.34
C LEU A 31 3.64 -2.79 -15.66
N GLY A 32 3.47 -2.11 -16.81
CA GLY A 32 3.38 -2.77 -18.11
C GLY A 32 1.99 -3.28 -18.45
N HIS A 33 0.94 -2.79 -17.77
CA HIS A 33 -0.46 -3.20 -17.98
C HIS A 33 -1.35 -2.05 -18.47
N PRO A 34 -1.06 -1.39 -19.60
CA PRO A 34 -1.87 -0.29 -20.12
C PRO A 34 -3.30 -0.70 -20.49
N GLU A 35 -3.52 -1.98 -20.82
CA GLU A 35 -4.84 -2.55 -21.14
C GLU A 35 -5.84 -2.43 -19.99
N LEU A 36 -5.37 -2.36 -18.74
CA LEU A 36 -6.22 -2.23 -17.55
C LEU A 36 -6.76 -0.82 -17.33
N ALA A 37 -6.27 0.18 -18.08
CA ALA A 37 -6.66 1.57 -17.93
C ALA A 37 -8.17 1.81 -18.06
N GLY A 38 -8.82 1.12 -19.03
CA GLY A 38 -10.26 1.25 -19.28
C GLY A 38 -11.12 0.73 -18.13
N ALA A 39 -10.76 -0.42 -17.57
CA ALA A 39 -11.48 -1.05 -16.46
C ALA A 39 -11.19 -0.41 -15.08
N GLN A 40 -10.10 0.37 -14.95
CA GLN A 40 -9.68 0.92 -13.67
C GLN A 40 -10.71 1.85 -13.02
N ALA A 41 -11.33 2.72 -13.82
CA ALA A 41 -12.24 3.73 -13.29
C ALA A 41 -13.42 3.04 -12.58
N GLU A 42 -14.03 2.05 -13.21
CA GLU A 42 -15.16 1.31 -12.67
C GLU A 42 -14.77 0.48 -11.43
N LEU A 43 -13.69 -0.29 -11.53
CA LEU A 43 -13.26 -1.20 -10.46
C LEU A 43 -12.83 -0.45 -9.20
N THR A 44 -12.18 0.69 -9.35
CA THR A 44 -11.69 1.48 -8.21
C THR A 44 -12.75 2.44 -7.66
N GLN A 45 -13.87 2.64 -8.37
CA GLN A 45 -14.99 3.49 -7.96
C GLN A 45 -15.92 2.83 -6.93
N ARG A 46 -15.95 1.50 -6.83
CA ARG A 46 -16.84 0.79 -5.91
C ARG A 46 -16.06 -0.24 -5.10
N CYS A 47 -15.88 0.01 -3.80
CA CYS A 47 -15.39 -0.98 -2.85
C CYS A 47 -16.55 -1.45 -1.98
N PRO A 48 -16.81 -2.77 -1.88
CA PRO A 48 -17.86 -3.28 -0.99
C PRO A 48 -17.48 -3.19 0.50
N GLY A 49 -16.28 -2.71 0.83
CA GLY A 49 -15.73 -2.79 2.18
C GLY A 49 -15.23 -4.20 2.50
N THR A 50 -14.15 -4.29 3.27
CA THR A 50 -13.59 -5.59 3.68
C THR A 50 -14.17 -5.97 5.05
N PRO A 51 -14.78 -7.15 5.20
CA PRO A 51 -15.33 -7.60 6.48
C PRO A 51 -14.31 -7.55 7.62
N GLY A 52 -14.73 -7.05 8.79
CA GLY A 52 -13.91 -6.88 9.97
C GLY A 52 -12.95 -5.68 9.95
N LEU A 53 -12.94 -4.88 8.89
CA LEU A 53 -12.16 -3.63 8.81
C LEU A 53 -13.05 -2.39 8.93
N LEU A 54 -12.46 -1.26 9.31
CA LEU A 54 -13.18 0.02 9.44
C LEU A 54 -13.92 0.45 8.17
N CYS A 55 -13.44 0.02 6.99
CA CYS A 55 -14.09 0.36 5.72
C CYS A 55 -15.37 -0.45 5.44
N GLU A 56 -15.64 -1.52 6.18
CA GLU A 56 -16.85 -2.33 6.05
C GLU A 56 -18.13 -1.49 6.21
N ALA A 57 -18.18 -0.67 7.28
CA ALA A 57 -19.36 0.14 7.59
C ALA A 57 -19.64 1.26 6.58
N THR A 58 -18.64 1.65 5.78
CA THR A 58 -18.73 2.82 4.91
C THR A 58 -18.74 2.50 3.42
N GLY A 59 -18.35 1.29 3.00
CA GLY A 59 -18.42 0.86 1.60
C GLY A 59 -17.93 1.94 0.63
N GLY A 60 -16.64 2.27 0.67
CA GLY A 60 -16.13 3.48 0.03
C GLY A 60 -15.65 3.32 -1.41
N VAL A 61 -14.96 4.35 -1.90
CA VAL A 61 -14.23 4.34 -3.17
C VAL A 61 -12.82 3.79 -2.92
N ALA A 62 -12.47 2.64 -3.53
CA ALA A 62 -11.15 2.02 -3.36
C ALA A 62 -10.01 2.96 -3.78
N ARG A 63 -10.17 3.69 -4.90
CA ARG A 63 -9.21 4.70 -5.37
C ARG A 63 -8.85 5.70 -4.27
N THR A 64 -9.84 6.28 -3.61
CA THR A 64 -9.63 7.27 -2.56
C THR A 64 -8.98 6.65 -1.33
N CYS A 65 -9.44 5.47 -0.92
CA CYS A 65 -8.91 4.78 0.26
C CYS A 65 -7.44 4.40 0.10
N TRP A 66 -7.09 3.73 -1.01
CA TRP A 66 -5.72 3.27 -1.28
C TRP A 66 -4.75 4.41 -1.46
N VAL A 67 -5.09 5.41 -2.28
CA VAL A 67 -4.22 6.57 -2.52
C VAL A 67 -3.92 7.27 -1.19
N ARG A 68 -4.95 7.58 -0.39
CA ARG A 68 -4.77 8.28 0.89
C ARG A 68 -3.98 7.45 1.91
N ARG A 69 -4.27 6.15 2.05
CA ARG A 69 -3.55 5.28 3.00
C ARG A 69 -2.07 5.16 2.64
N LEU A 70 -1.76 4.98 1.35
CA LEU A 70 -0.38 4.86 0.88
C LEU A 70 0.36 6.20 0.95
N GLU A 71 -0.28 7.33 0.67
CA GLU A 71 0.30 8.66 0.89
C GLU A 71 0.58 8.94 2.36
N ALA A 72 -0.32 8.54 3.26
CA ALA A 72 -0.11 8.66 4.70
C ALA A 72 1.10 7.83 5.16
N LEU A 73 1.24 6.59 4.68
CA LEU A 73 2.43 5.78 4.90
C LEU A 73 3.70 6.45 4.36
N ALA A 74 3.64 7.06 3.17
CA ALA A 74 4.76 7.80 2.60
C ALA A 74 5.21 8.97 3.49
N LEU A 75 4.25 9.73 4.01
CA LEU A 75 4.51 10.84 4.93
C LEU A 75 5.07 10.36 6.27
N SER A 76 4.53 9.25 6.80
CA SER A 76 5.02 8.65 8.05
C SER A 76 6.46 8.14 7.90
N ALA A 77 6.73 7.38 6.83
CA ALA A 77 8.05 6.82 6.54
C ALA A 77 9.13 7.91 6.35
N ALA A 78 8.76 9.07 5.81
CA ALA A 78 9.66 10.20 5.67
C ALA A 78 10.15 10.75 7.02
N LYS A 79 9.27 10.73 8.05
CA LYS A 79 9.58 11.20 9.40
C LYS A 79 10.38 10.16 10.20
N GLY A 80 10.06 8.88 10.02
CA GLY A 80 10.71 7.77 10.73
C GLY A 80 10.45 7.78 12.24
N GLY A 81 11.20 6.94 12.97
CA GLY A 81 11.10 6.78 14.42
C GLY A 81 10.37 5.51 14.86
N LYS A 82 10.76 4.97 16.03
CA LYS A 82 10.32 3.66 16.54
C LYS A 82 8.79 3.54 16.65
N ARG A 83 8.12 4.54 17.24
CA ARG A 83 6.65 4.55 17.37
C ARG A 83 5.96 4.53 16.02
N ARG A 84 6.43 5.32 15.05
CA ARG A 84 5.85 5.37 13.69
C ARG A 84 6.04 4.05 12.97
N ARG A 85 7.22 3.43 13.07
CA ARG A 85 7.48 2.10 12.49
C ARG A 85 6.51 1.04 13.00
N ILE A 86 6.22 1.04 14.30
CA ILE A 86 5.24 0.11 14.91
C ILE A 86 3.82 0.39 14.38
N GLN A 87 3.43 1.66 14.28
CA GLN A 87 2.13 2.06 13.74
C GLN A 87 1.98 1.70 12.26
N GLU A 88 3.01 1.96 11.45
CA GLU A 88 3.10 1.57 10.03
C GLU A 88 2.97 0.05 9.88
N ALA A 89 3.73 -0.73 10.65
CA ALA A 89 3.68 -2.19 10.61
C ALA A 89 2.28 -2.71 10.98
N THR A 90 1.68 -2.14 12.03
CA THR A 90 0.34 -2.51 12.49
C THR A 90 -0.70 -2.22 11.42
N LEU A 91 -0.65 -1.04 10.80
CA LEU A 91 -1.56 -0.66 9.71
C LEU A 91 -1.40 -1.60 8.51
N ILE A 92 -0.17 -1.89 8.09
CA ILE A 92 0.07 -2.78 6.95
C ILE A 92 -0.48 -4.17 7.22
N ARG A 93 -0.13 -4.74 8.39
CA ARG A 93 -0.48 -6.11 8.75
C ARG A 93 -1.98 -6.30 9.01
N LYS A 94 -2.60 -5.38 9.76
CA LYS A 94 -3.98 -5.56 10.23
C LYS A 94 -5.04 -4.99 9.30
N GLU A 95 -4.69 -4.03 8.44
CA GLU A 95 -5.68 -3.33 7.61
C GLU A 95 -5.36 -3.48 6.12
N ILE A 96 -4.12 -3.19 5.71
CA ILE A 96 -3.81 -3.08 4.28
C ILE A 96 -3.72 -4.45 3.61
N LEU A 97 -2.96 -5.39 4.17
CA LEU A 97 -2.81 -6.73 3.59
C LEU A 97 -4.14 -7.51 3.57
N PRO A 98 -4.96 -7.54 4.65
CA PRO A 98 -6.27 -8.18 4.60
C PRO A 98 -7.21 -7.54 3.58
N CYS A 99 -7.19 -6.21 3.46
CA CYS A 99 -7.98 -5.51 2.44
C CYS A 99 -7.54 -5.92 1.03
N LEU A 100 -6.23 -6.00 0.79
CA LEU A 100 -5.70 -6.40 -0.51
C LEU A 100 -6.06 -7.84 -0.88
N GLU A 101 -5.99 -8.78 0.08
CA GLU A 101 -6.40 -10.17 -0.14
C GLU A 101 -7.89 -10.27 -0.46
N PHE A 102 -8.72 -9.51 0.26
CA PHE A 102 -10.14 -9.40 -0.05
C PHE A 102 -10.38 -8.88 -1.47
N LEU A 103 -9.66 -7.83 -1.91
CA LEU A 103 -9.77 -7.31 -3.26
C LEU A 103 -9.32 -8.32 -4.32
N LYS A 104 -8.27 -9.11 -4.07
CA LYS A 104 -7.84 -10.20 -4.97
C LYS A 104 -8.93 -11.25 -5.19
N SER A 105 -9.82 -11.46 -4.21
CA SER A 105 -10.96 -12.37 -4.34
C SER A 105 -12.19 -11.77 -5.03
N ARG A 106 -12.25 -10.44 -5.18
CA ARG A 106 -13.45 -9.71 -5.67
C ARG A 106 -13.24 -9.00 -6.99
N TRP A 107 -12.04 -8.53 -7.27
CA TRP A 107 -11.70 -7.85 -8.51
C TRP A 107 -11.46 -8.86 -9.64
N PRO A 108 -11.61 -8.43 -10.90
CA PRO A 108 -11.29 -9.26 -12.05
C PRO A 108 -9.87 -9.83 -12.01
N TYR A 109 -9.70 -11.02 -12.56
CA TYR A 109 -8.44 -11.76 -12.51
C TYR A 109 -7.28 -10.99 -13.15
N GLU A 110 -7.57 -10.20 -14.18
CA GLU A 110 -6.63 -9.37 -14.94
C GLU A 110 -5.93 -8.33 -14.06
N TRP A 111 -6.50 -7.97 -12.91
CA TRP A 111 -5.89 -7.04 -11.95
C TRP A 111 -4.90 -7.69 -10.99
N ARG A 112 -4.79 -9.03 -10.97
CA ARG A 112 -3.87 -9.75 -10.07
C ARG A 112 -2.43 -9.28 -10.15
N PRO A 113 -1.81 -9.04 -11.32
CA PRO A 113 -0.43 -8.58 -11.38
C PRO A 113 -0.20 -7.28 -10.61
N VAL A 114 -1.15 -6.34 -10.66
CA VAL A 114 -1.09 -5.07 -9.92
C VAL A 114 -1.23 -5.31 -8.43
N LEU A 115 -2.20 -6.13 -8.01
CA LEU A 115 -2.46 -6.41 -6.59
C LEU A 115 -1.31 -7.22 -5.96
N GLU A 116 -0.77 -8.22 -6.65
CA GLU A 116 0.36 -9.04 -6.20
C GLU A 116 1.65 -8.22 -6.11
N TYR A 117 1.90 -7.33 -7.07
CA TYR A 117 3.03 -6.39 -6.97
C TYR A 117 2.93 -5.51 -5.73
N VAL A 118 1.74 -4.95 -5.46
CA VAL A 118 1.50 -4.12 -4.26
C VAL A 118 1.68 -4.95 -2.98
N GLN A 119 1.13 -6.17 -2.95
CA GLN A 119 1.29 -7.11 -1.83
C GLN A 119 2.77 -7.35 -1.52
N HIS A 120 3.54 -7.75 -2.54
CA HIS A 120 4.95 -8.08 -2.39
C HIS A 120 5.76 -6.87 -1.87
N GLN A 121 5.49 -5.67 -2.37
CA GLN A 121 6.16 -4.45 -1.89
C GLN A 121 5.82 -4.12 -0.43
N LEU A 122 4.59 -4.38 0.00
CA LEU A 122 4.14 -4.14 1.37
C LEU A 122 4.71 -5.19 2.33
N GLU A 123 4.72 -6.46 1.96
CA GLU A 123 5.29 -7.56 2.75
C GLU A 123 6.81 -7.37 2.95
N ALA A 124 7.54 -7.02 1.89
CA ALA A 124 8.97 -6.72 1.98
C ALA A 124 9.24 -5.52 2.91
N ASP A 125 8.39 -4.50 2.90
CA ASP A 125 8.52 -3.36 3.83
C ASP A 125 8.13 -3.73 5.26
N LEU A 126 7.13 -4.59 5.44
CA LEU A 126 6.69 -5.09 6.74
C LEU A 126 7.81 -5.86 7.44
N GLN A 127 8.51 -6.74 6.73
CA GLN A 127 9.69 -7.45 7.26
C GLN A 127 10.76 -6.48 7.78
N TYR A 128 11.05 -5.42 7.03
CA TYR A 128 11.94 -4.35 7.48
C TYR A 128 11.40 -3.66 8.74
N LEU A 129 10.11 -3.32 8.75
CA LEU A 129 9.49 -2.61 9.86
C LEU A 129 9.49 -3.40 11.16
N GLU A 130 9.30 -4.71 11.08
CA GLU A 130 9.28 -5.65 12.20
C GLU A 130 10.68 -6.00 12.72
N THR A 131 11.72 -5.83 11.90
CA THR A 131 13.10 -6.04 12.33
C THR A 131 13.44 -5.03 13.44
N PRO A 132 13.91 -5.47 14.62
CA PRO A 132 14.34 -4.56 15.67
C PRO A 132 15.33 -3.54 15.09
N ALA A 133 15.11 -2.25 15.35
CA ALA A 133 16.12 -1.26 15.02
C ALA A 133 17.37 -1.63 15.82
N SER A 134 18.40 -2.15 15.15
CA SER A 134 19.66 -2.52 15.77
C SER A 134 20.20 -1.28 16.48
N GLY A 135 20.06 -1.26 17.81
CA GLY A 135 20.58 -0.19 18.63
C GLY A 135 22.10 -0.22 18.56
N LYS A 136 22.68 0.83 17.99
CA LYS A 136 23.92 1.38 18.53
C LYS A 136 23.56 2.74 19.10
N SER A 137 23.01 2.70 20.31
CA SER A 137 23.26 3.75 21.28
C SER A 137 24.49 3.28 22.05
N ALA A 138 25.65 3.78 21.64
CA ALA A 138 26.87 3.83 22.44
C ALA A 138 27.26 5.30 22.51
#